data_AF-A0A6J8F2Y2-F1
#
_entry.id   AF-A0A6J8F2Y2-F1
#
_cell.length_a   1.000
_cell.length_b   1.000
_cell.length_c   1.000
_cell.angle_alpha   90.00
_cell.angle_beta   90.00
_cell.angle_gamma   90.00
#
_symmetry.space_group_name_H-M   'P 1'
#
loop_
_entity.id
_entity.type
_entity.pdbx_description
1 polymer ?
#
loop_
_entity_poly.entity_id
_entity_poly.type
_entity_poly.pdbx_seq_one_letter_code
_entity_poly.pdbx_strand_id
1 'polypeptide(L)'
;MLHRSFDAAVKANEEKLLIPTRAGETRWVGHLLLAVNNLITSYKFIVAHLGQLTEPIERVSVDSKARAIAFLKLLKPKNIVCFLLFLVDVLKTLRHLSLKLQDRKCLIADQYSALSSTMEIQIKYKTSDGPYLRKVIDKTEFQGVKLTFCNNVEFIAVRQNLLDKLLEFLDKRFSEFSTTSIVQATRIADLQIWPKSWEAFKVYGDEDLQTIVDHFELILSHAGVITEDAELEWTLLKKDVQDLQILFPTKVAKENFADLTQSRMGDFVGVYYKMYLNYQDGKEFYLSEDVQSKIDDMVEYHADLQDDK
;
A
#
# COMPACT_ATOMS: atom_id res chain seq x y z
N MET A 1 12.56 33.02 -6.05
CA MET A 1 13.63 32.76 -7.05
C MET A 1 13.64 31.32 -7.55
N LEU A 2 13.43 30.32 -6.69
CA LEU A 2 13.32 28.89 -7.05
C LEU A 2 12.44 28.62 -8.28
N HIS A 3 11.26 29.24 -8.38
CA HIS A 3 10.32 28.95 -9.47
C HIS A 3 10.84 29.34 -10.87
N ARG A 4 11.45 30.53 -11.03
CA ARG A 4 11.69 31.11 -12.37
C ARG A 4 12.87 30.49 -13.13
N SER A 5 13.95 30.11 -12.46
CA SER A 5 15.08 29.41 -13.11
C SER A 5 14.78 27.92 -13.30
N PHE A 6 13.96 27.34 -12.43
CA PHE A 6 13.47 25.97 -12.54
C PHE A 6 12.50 25.83 -13.73
N ASP A 7 11.59 26.79 -13.94
CA ASP A 7 10.69 26.84 -15.09
C ASP A 7 11.43 26.98 -16.45
N ALA A 8 12.59 27.64 -16.45
CA ALA A 8 13.42 27.81 -17.66
C ALA A 8 14.12 26.51 -18.09
N ALA A 9 14.59 25.70 -17.14
CA ALA A 9 15.20 24.40 -17.40
C ALA A 9 14.17 23.35 -17.91
N VAL A 10 12.90 23.51 -17.52
CA VAL A 10 11.76 22.68 -17.95
C VAL A 10 11.36 22.96 -19.39
N LYS A 11 11.24 24.24 -19.76
CA LYS A 11 10.91 24.64 -21.13
C LYS A 11 11.91 24.14 -22.17
N ALA A 12 13.15 23.88 -21.77
CA ALA A 12 14.20 23.40 -22.66
C ALA A 12 14.18 21.88 -22.92
N ASN A 13 13.41 21.09 -22.17
CA ASN A 13 13.56 19.61 -22.14
C ASN A 13 12.28 18.80 -22.40
N GLU A 14 11.14 19.42 -22.73
CA GLU A 14 9.83 18.78 -23.08
C GLU A 14 9.27 17.71 -22.10
N GLU A 15 9.93 17.45 -20.97
CA GLU A 15 9.51 16.45 -19.98
C GLU A 15 8.63 17.05 -18.87
N LYS A 16 7.72 16.23 -18.35
CA LYS A 16 6.81 16.61 -17.27
C LYS A 16 7.57 16.72 -15.94
N LEU A 17 7.89 17.95 -15.55
CA LEU A 17 8.46 18.27 -14.24
C LEU A 17 7.38 18.29 -13.14
N LEU A 18 7.68 17.65 -12.01
CA LEU A 18 6.85 17.63 -10.81
C LEU A 18 7.64 18.15 -9.60
N ILE A 19 7.09 19.12 -8.86
CA ILE A 19 7.72 19.68 -7.67
C ILE A 19 7.49 18.72 -6.48
N PRO A 20 8.52 18.35 -5.70
CA PRO A 20 8.33 17.57 -4.48
C PRO A 20 7.33 18.25 -3.54
N THR A 21 6.32 17.50 -3.10
CA THR A 21 5.26 17.97 -2.21
C THR A 21 5.61 17.69 -0.75
N ARG A 22 4.88 18.31 0.19
CA ARG A 22 5.03 18.00 1.62
C ARG A 22 4.65 16.54 1.89
N ALA A 23 5.41 15.89 2.77
CA ALA A 23 5.24 14.47 3.11
C ALA A 23 4.39 14.24 4.38
N GLY A 24 4.40 15.17 5.34
CA GLY A 24 3.82 14.99 6.69
C GLY A 24 2.37 15.45 6.86
N GLU A 25 1.46 15.09 5.96
CA GLU A 25 0.03 15.44 6.07
C GLU A 25 -0.84 14.23 6.47
N THR A 26 -2.14 14.46 6.73
CA THR A 26 -3.12 13.49 7.27
C THR A 26 -3.30 12.20 6.47
N ARG A 27 -2.73 12.07 5.26
CA ARG A 27 -2.70 10.83 4.46
C ARG A 27 -1.27 10.41 4.12
N TRP A 28 -0.45 10.22 5.14
CA TRP A 28 1.00 10.07 5.04
C TRP A 28 1.47 9.12 3.91
N VAL A 29 0.88 7.91 3.74
CA VAL A 29 1.28 6.97 2.67
C VAL A 29 1.18 7.63 1.30
N GLY A 30 0.03 8.27 1.04
CA GLY A 30 -0.27 8.91 -0.24
C GLY A 30 0.61 10.13 -0.48
N HIS A 31 0.76 10.99 0.53
CA HIS A 31 1.57 12.21 0.43
C HIS A 31 3.07 11.90 0.31
N LEU A 32 3.59 10.96 1.10
CA LEU A 32 4.98 10.52 1.01
C LEU A 32 5.26 9.86 -0.34
N LEU A 33 4.38 8.97 -0.82
CA LEU A 33 4.53 8.36 -2.14
C LEU A 33 4.53 9.42 -3.25
N LEU A 34 3.67 10.43 -3.14
CA LEU A 34 3.64 11.54 -4.10
C LEU A 34 4.93 12.35 -4.06
N ALA A 35 5.39 12.73 -2.87
CA ALA A 35 6.61 13.51 -2.68
C ALA A 35 7.84 12.79 -3.26
N VAL A 36 7.99 11.51 -2.93
CA VAL A 36 9.10 10.67 -3.42
C VAL A 36 9.00 10.47 -4.94
N ASN A 37 7.80 10.23 -5.48
CA ASN A 37 7.63 10.11 -6.94
C ASN A 37 7.97 11.42 -7.66
N ASN A 38 7.58 12.57 -7.12
CA ASN A 38 7.90 13.87 -7.72
C ASN A 38 9.41 14.13 -7.71
N LEU A 39 10.08 13.80 -6.59
CA LEU A 39 11.53 13.87 -6.47
C LEU A 39 12.23 12.97 -7.50
N ILE A 40 11.79 11.72 -7.63
CA ILE A 40 12.37 10.74 -8.57
C ILE A 40 12.09 11.16 -10.02
N THR A 41 10.88 11.61 -10.34
CA THR A 41 10.51 12.04 -11.70
C THR A 41 11.34 13.24 -12.14
N SER A 42 11.55 14.19 -11.24
CA SER A 42 12.29 15.41 -11.52
C SER A 42 13.77 15.34 -11.14
N TYR A 43 14.30 14.16 -10.82
CA TYR A 43 15.62 14.02 -10.19
C TYR A 43 16.73 14.70 -10.99
N LYS A 44 16.81 14.45 -12.30
CA LYS A 44 17.82 15.07 -13.17
C LYS A 44 17.76 16.61 -13.16
N PHE A 45 16.54 17.17 -13.13
CA PHE A 45 16.32 18.61 -13.14
C PHE A 45 16.67 19.23 -11.79
N ILE A 46 16.31 18.56 -10.70
CA ILE A 46 16.64 18.98 -9.33
C ILE A 46 18.15 19.00 -9.14
N VAL A 47 18.85 17.92 -9.52
CA VAL A 47 20.31 17.86 -9.40
C VAL A 47 21.00 18.90 -10.28
N ALA A 48 20.54 19.10 -11.51
CA ALA A 48 21.10 20.12 -12.41
C ALA A 48 20.90 21.54 -11.83
N HIS A 49 19.71 21.85 -11.34
CA HIS A 49 19.40 23.15 -10.75
C HIS A 49 20.21 23.42 -9.49
N LEU A 50 20.27 22.44 -8.56
CA LEU A 50 21.10 22.55 -7.37
C LEU A 50 22.58 22.76 -7.76
N GLY A 51 23.06 22.08 -8.81
CA GLY A 51 24.40 22.29 -9.37
C GLY A 51 24.65 23.73 -9.79
N GLN A 52 23.74 24.34 -10.54
CA GLN A 52 23.84 25.75 -10.96
C GLN A 52 23.91 26.72 -9.78
N LEU A 53 23.18 26.44 -8.69
CA LEU A 53 23.23 27.27 -7.47
C LEU A 53 24.58 27.20 -6.75
N THR A 54 25.42 26.20 -7.05
CA THR A 54 26.77 26.08 -6.48
C THR A 54 27.84 26.83 -7.27
N GLU A 55 27.55 27.25 -8.50
CA GLU A 55 28.50 27.98 -9.33
C GLU A 55 28.78 29.38 -8.75
N PRO A 56 29.97 29.96 -9.01
CA PRO A 56 30.35 31.29 -8.54
C PRO A 56 29.64 32.40 -9.34
N ILE A 57 28.31 32.45 -9.27
CA ILE A 57 27.48 33.49 -9.88
C ILE A 57 27.11 34.51 -8.80
N GLU A 58 27.33 35.80 -9.04
CA GLU A 58 27.16 36.93 -8.09
C GLU A 58 25.75 37.08 -7.47
N ARG A 59 24.76 36.29 -7.89
CA ARG A 59 23.33 36.47 -7.55
C ARG A 59 22.75 35.46 -6.57
N VAL A 60 23.54 34.51 -6.07
CA VAL A 60 23.06 33.47 -5.13
C VAL A 60 23.58 33.76 -3.72
N SER A 61 22.70 33.76 -2.71
CA SER A 61 23.12 33.97 -1.33
C SER A 61 24.00 32.83 -0.82
N VAL A 62 24.91 33.14 0.11
CA VAL A 62 25.80 32.15 0.73
C VAL A 62 25.01 31.00 1.36
N ASP A 63 23.90 31.31 2.04
CA ASP A 63 22.99 30.32 2.63
C ASP A 63 22.34 29.41 1.57
N SER A 64 21.83 29.99 0.47
CA SER A 64 21.25 29.17 -0.62
C SER A 64 22.27 28.25 -1.27
N LYS A 65 23.52 28.72 -1.41
CA LYS A 65 24.64 27.93 -1.91
C LYS A 65 24.99 26.78 -0.97
N ALA A 66 25.09 27.04 0.33
CA ALA A 66 25.36 26.03 1.34
C ALA A 66 24.28 24.94 1.35
N ARG A 67 22.99 25.32 1.32
CA ARG A 67 21.87 24.37 1.22
C ARG A 67 21.91 23.54 -0.06
N ALA A 68 22.21 24.17 -1.20
CA ALA A 68 22.32 23.46 -2.46
C ALA A 68 23.43 22.40 -2.43
N ILE A 69 24.58 22.71 -1.85
CA ILE A 69 25.68 21.76 -1.63
C ILE A 69 25.22 20.61 -0.73
N ALA A 70 24.55 20.91 0.39
CA ALA A 70 24.03 19.88 1.31
C ALA A 70 23.06 18.93 0.60
N PHE A 71 22.08 19.45 -0.15
CA PHE A 71 21.15 18.60 -0.91
C PHE A 71 21.82 17.78 -2.00
N LEU A 72 22.85 18.31 -2.67
CA LEU A 72 23.63 17.53 -3.64
C LEU A 72 24.42 16.40 -2.98
N LYS A 73 25.00 16.64 -1.80
CA LYS A 73 25.67 15.61 -1.00
C LYS A 73 24.70 14.52 -0.58
N LEU A 74 23.43 14.85 -0.32
CA LEU A 74 22.38 13.89 0.00
C LEU A 74 21.88 13.12 -1.23
N LEU A 75 21.66 13.76 -2.37
CA LEU A 75 20.94 13.16 -3.50
C LEU A 75 21.82 12.39 -4.50
N LYS A 76 23.14 12.65 -4.54
CA LYS A 76 24.07 11.96 -5.46
C LYS A 76 24.52 10.56 -5.02
N PRO A 77 24.65 10.23 -3.72
CA PRO A 77 25.00 8.89 -3.29
C PRO A 77 24.06 7.81 -3.82
N LYS A 78 24.64 6.72 -4.33
CA LYS A 78 23.89 5.61 -4.91
C LYS A 78 22.91 4.96 -3.91
N ASN A 79 23.31 4.79 -2.65
CA ASN A 79 22.48 4.25 -1.57
C ASN A 79 21.20 5.06 -1.39
N ILE A 80 21.28 6.39 -1.45
CA ILE A 80 20.11 7.26 -1.29
C ILE A 80 19.16 7.12 -2.48
N VAL A 81 19.67 7.08 -3.71
CA VAL A 81 18.82 6.86 -4.90
C VAL A 81 18.19 5.46 -4.88
N CYS A 82 18.96 4.44 -4.49
CA CYS A 82 18.43 3.09 -4.26
C CYS A 82 17.33 3.10 -3.18
N PHE A 83 17.56 3.79 -2.07
CA PHE A 83 16.58 3.91 -0.98
C PHE A 83 15.30 4.59 -1.43
N LEU A 84 15.37 5.71 -2.16
CA LEU A 84 14.19 6.40 -2.69
C LEU A 84 13.36 5.50 -3.62
N LEU A 85 14.03 4.77 -4.53
CA LEU A 85 13.34 3.86 -5.44
C LEU A 85 12.75 2.63 -4.73
N PHE A 86 13.47 2.08 -3.75
CA PHE A 86 12.98 1.04 -2.85
C PHE A 86 11.75 1.53 -2.06
N LEU A 87 11.80 2.77 -1.55
CA LEU A 87 10.71 3.37 -0.80
C LEU A 87 9.45 3.53 -1.68
N VAL A 88 9.60 3.82 -2.98
CA VAL A 88 8.46 3.78 -3.92
C VAL A 88 7.87 2.37 -4.03
N ASP A 89 8.70 1.33 -4.13
CA ASP A 89 8.23 -0.05 -4.20
C ASP A 89 7.40 -0.43 -2.96
N VAL A 90 7.86 -0.06 -1.77
CA VAL A 90 7.17 -0.29 -0.48
C VAL A 90 5.91 0.56 -0.34
N LEU A 91 5.96 1.85 -0.66
CA LEU A 91 4.82 2.74 -0.48
C LEU A 91 3.68 2.46 -1.47
N LYS A 92 3.99 1.95 -2.66
CA LYS A 92 2.97 1.55 -3.63
C LYS A 92 2.11 0.40 -3.13
N THR A 93 2.72 -0.62 -2.53
CA THR A 93 1.99 -1.76 -1.97
C THR A 93 1.18 -1.32 -0.75
N LEU A 94 1.75 -0.49 0.13
CA LEU A 94 1.02 0.09 1.27
C LEU A 94 -0.14 0.97 0.83
N ARG A 95 0.00 1.76 -0.24
CA ARG A 95 -1.10 2.55 -0.80
C ARG A 95 -2.23 1.65 -1.30
N HIS A 96 -1.91 0.55 -1.97
CA HIS A 96 -2.91 -0.39 -2.42
C HIS A 96 -3.72 -0.97 -1.25
N LEU A 97 -3.02 -1.42 -0.19
CA LEU A 97 -3.65 -1.88 1.04
C LEU A 97 -4.53 -0.79 1.67
N SER A 98 -3.99 0.41 1.83
CA SER A 98 -4.69 1.55 2.44
C SER A 98 -5.99 1.89 1.70
N LEU A 99 -5.97 1.90 0.36
CA LEU A 99 -7.17 2.12 -0.45
C LEU A 99 -8.16 0.97 -0.32
N LYS A 100 -7.70 -0.28 -0.27
CA LYS A 100 -8.57 -1.45 -0.09
C LYS A 100 -9.26 -1.47 1.27
N LEU A 101 -8.57 -1.04 2.32
CA LEU A 101 -9.13 -0.96 3.68
C LEU A 101 -10.10 0.22 3.88
N GLN A 102 -10.04 1.22 3.00
CA GLN A 102 -10.99 2.35 2.96
C GLN A 102 -12.17 2.11 2.02
N ASP A 103 -12.15 1.03 1.24
CA ASP A 103 -13.19 0.73 0.28
C ASP A 103 -14.43 0.16 0.98
N ARG A 104 -15.47 1.00 1.05
CA ARG A 104 -16.76 0.67 1.69
C ARG A 104 -17.57 -0.40 0.96
N LYS A 105 -17.19 -0.73 -0.28
CA LYS A 105 -17.87 -1.75 -1.10
C LYS A 105 -17.16 -3.10 -1.08
N CYS A 106 -16.02 -3.18 -0.38
CA CYS A 106 -15.13 -4.32 -0.33
C CYS A 106 -15.49 -5.25 0.83
N LEU A 107 -15.44 -6.57 0.64
CA LEU A 107 -15.70 -7.54 1.70
C LEU A 107 -14.52 -7.55 2.70
N ILE A 108 -14.73 -7.98 3.96
CA ILE A 108 -13.59 -8.13 4.90
C ILE A 108 -12.63 -9.22 4.38
N ALA A 109 -13.14 -10.24 3.69
CA ALA A 109 -12.33 -11.25 3.01
C ALA A 109 -11.37 -10.63 1.96
N ASP A 110 -11.86 -9.68 1.16
CA ASP A 110 -11.03 -8.96 0.18
C ASP A 110 -9.98 -8.09 0.86
N GLN A 111 -10.34 -7.45 1.98
CA GLN A 111 -9.43 -6.66 2.82
C GLN A 111 -8.32 -7.53 3.42
N TYR A 112 -8.66 -8.72 3.91
CA TYR A 112 -7.71 -9.71 4.40
C TYR A 112 -6.79 -10.20 3.29
N SER A 113 -7.34 -10.56 2.14
CA SER A 113 -6.56 -10.97 0.96
C SER A 113 -5.56 -9.89 0.52
N ALA A 114 -5.98 -8.62 0.54
CA ALA A 114 -5.12 -7.47 0.24
C ALA A 114 -3.99 -7.30 1.28
N LEU A 115 -4.28 -7.51 2.57
CA LEU A 115 -3.28 -7.50 3.64
C LEU A 115 -2.25 -8.61 3.45
N SER A 116 -2.69 -9.87 3.30
CA SER A 116 -1.81 -11.02 3.09
C SER A 116 -0.92 -10.82 1.87
N SER A 117 -1.50 -10.39 0.75
CA SER A 117 -0.76 -10.09 -0.48
C SER A 117 0.30 -8.99 -0.26
N THR A 118 -0.04 -7.96 0.53
CA THR A 118 0.89 -6.87 0.85
C THR A 118 2.06 -7.40 1.68
N MET A 119 1.80 -8.19 2.73
CA MET A 119 2.85 -8.79 3.56
C MET A 119 3.77 -9.70 2.75
N GLU A 120 3.22 -10.56 1.88
CA GLU A 120 4.01 -11.42 1.00
C GLU A 120 4.93 -10.63 0.07
N ILE A 121 4.43 -9.52 -0.50
CA ILE A 121 5.27 -8.64 -1.34
C ILE A 121 6.38 -7.99 -0.52
N GLN A 122 6.12 -7.52 0.70
CA GLN A 122 7.16 -6.95 1.57
C GLN A 122 8.22 -8.00 1.96
N ILE A 123 7.79 -9.24 2.27
CA ILE A 123 8.70 -10.37 2.53
C ILE A 123 9.57 -10.63 1.30
N LYS A 124 8.98 -10.66 0.11
CA LYS A 124 9.72 -10.80 -1.15
C LYS A 124 10.74 -9.69 -1.33
N TYR A 125 10.42 -8.46 -0.93
CA TYR A 125 11.37 -7.35 -0.97
C TYR A 125 12.55 -7.48 -0.01
N LYS A 126 12.59 -8.46 0.90
CA LYS A 126 13.81 -8.77 1.67
C LYS A 126 14.90 -9.43 0.83
N THR A 127 14.51 -10.23 -0.17
CA THR A 127 15.43 -11.07 -0.96
C THR A 127 15.46 -10.71 -2.43
N SER A 128 14.44 -9.99 -2.93
CA SER A 128 14.28 -9.64 -4.33
C SER A 128 14.04 -8.14 -4.50
N ASP A 129 14.66 -7.52 -5.49
CA ASP A 129 14.47 -6.09 -5.75
C ASP A 129 13.10 -5.81 -6.37
N GLY A 130 12.48 -4.70 -5.98
CA GLY A 130 11.24 -4.22 -6.57
C GLY A 130 11.43 -3.57 -7.94
N PRO A 131 10.34 -3.34 -8.70
CA PRO A 131 10.40 -2.82 -10.06
C PRO A 131 11.03 -1.42 -10.16
N TYR A 132 10.96 -0.59 -9.11
CA TYR A 132 11.62 0.72 -9.10
C TYR A 132 13.09 0.60 -8.75
N LEU A 133 13.45 -0.16 -7.71
CA LEU A 133 14.85 -0.37 -7.31
C LEU A 133 15.70 -0.97 -8.44
N ARG A 134 15.15 -1.94 -9.19
CA ARG A 134 15.81 -2.56 -10.36
C ARG A 134 16.25 -1.56 -11.43
N LYS A 135 15.67 -0.36 -11.46
CA LYS A 135 16.03 0.68 -12.44
C LYS A 135 17.44 1.23 -12.23
N VAL A 136 18.00 1.11 -11.02
CA VAL A 136 19.28 1.73 -10.64
C VAL A 136 20.30 0.76 -10.02
N ILE A 137 19.87 -0.40 -9.51
CA ILE A 137 20.73 -1.26 -8.67
C ILE A 137 22.05 -1.66 -9.34
N ASP A 138 22.01 -2.02 -10.63
CA ASP A 138 23.19 -2.42 -11.41
C ASP A 138 23.81 -1.26 -12.23
N LYS A 139 23.35 -0.04 -12.00
CA LYS A 139 23.80 1.15 -12.74
C LYS A 139 24.69 2.05 -11.89
N THR A 140 25.51 2.83 -12.58
CA THR A 140 26.36 3.89 -12.00
C THR A 140 25.78 5.28 -12.21
N GLU A 141 24.63 5.36 -12.89
CA GLU A 141 23.91 6.60 -13.17
C GLU A 141 22.40 6.41 -13.02
N PHE A 142 21.71 7.51 -12.74
CA PHE A 142 20.25 7.58 -12.71
C PHE A 142 19.79 8.81 -13.48
N GLN A 143 18.91 8.62 -14.48
CA GLN A 143 18.43 9.68 -15.37
C GLN A 143 19.57 10.55 -15.99
N GLY A 144 20.67 9.91 -16.38
CA GLY A 144 21.85 10.59 -16.96
C GLY A 144 22.74 11.33 -15.95
N VAL A 145 22.42 11.28 -14.66
CA VAL A 145 23.27 11.83 -13.59
C VAL A 145 24.16 10.71 -13.02
N LYS A 146 25.48 10.91 -13.06
CA LYS A 146 26.44 10.00 -12.42
C LYS A 146 26.26 10.01 -10.91
N LEU A 147 26.10 8.83 -10.33
CA LEU A 147 25.96 8.65 -8.89
C LEU A 147 27.33 8.53 -8.24
N THR A 148 27.47 9.06 -7.03
CA THR A 148 28.67 8.85 -6.24
C THR A 148 28.69 7.43 -5.69
N PHE A 149 29.86 6.79 -5.75
CA PHE A 149 30.05 5.48 -5.16
C PHE A 149 29.78 5.54 -3.66
N CYS A 150 29.02 4.58 -3.16
CA CYS A 150 28.80 4.37 -1.74
C CYS A 150 28.84 2.88 -1.43
N ASN A 151 29.08 2.54 -0.17
CA ASN A 151 28.98 1.16 0.28
C ASN A 151 27.52 0.67 0.21
N ASN A 152 27.30 -0.54 -0.30
CA ASN A 152 25.96 -1.13 -0.39
C ASN A 152 25.46 -1.68 0.96
N VAL A 153 26.37 -1.89 1.93
CA VAL A 153 26.04 -2.46 3.24
C VAL A 153 25.00 -1.63 3.99
N GLU A 154 25.13 -0.30 3.97
CA GLU A 154 24.22 0.62 4.66
C GLU A 154 22.80 0.54 4.07
N PHE A 155 22.69 0.54 2.74
CA PHE A 155 21.40 0.37 2.05
C PHE A 155 20.74 -0.98 2.38
N ILE A 156 21.51 -2.07 2.37
CA ILE A 156 21.00 -3.41 2.70
C ILE A 156 20.49 -3.44 4.15
N ALA A 157 21.24 -2.87 5.10
CA ALA A 157 20.84 -2.83 6.51
C ALA A 157 19.55 -2.02 6.72
N VAL A 158 19.48 -0.83 6.13
CA VAL A 158 18.29 0.04 6.17
C VAL A 158 17.08 -0.65 5.54
N ARG A 159 17.25 -1.32 4.40
CA ARG A 159 16.20 -2.09 3.73
C ARG A 159 15.64 -3.19 4.62
N GLN A 160 16.50 -4.01 5.23
CA GLN A 160 16.05 -5.09 6.11
C GLN A 160 15.32 -4.52 7.33
N ASN A 161 15.91 -3.53 7.99
CA ASN A 161 15.34 -2.91 9.17
C ASN A 161 13.94 -2.30 8.92
N LEU A 162 13.78 -1.60 7.80
CA LEU A 162 12.49 -1.02 7.41
C LEU A 162 11.45 -2.11 7.16
N LEU A 163 11.80 -3.16 6.41
CA LEU A 163 10.87 -4.26 6.10
C LEU A 163 10.50 -5.07 7.34
N ASP A 164 11.45 -5.36 8.22
CA ASP A 164 11.22 -6.08 9.48
C ASP A 164 10.24 -5.31 10.37
N LYS A 165 10.52 -4.03 10.62
CA LYS A 165 9.63 -3.16 11.38
C LYS A 165 8.25 -3.09 10.74
N LEU A 166 8.18 -2.84 9.42
CA LEU A 166 6.91 -2.71 8.73
C LEU A 166 6.07 -3.98 8.83
N LEU A 167 6.67 -5.16 8.65
CA LEU A 167 6.00 -6.44 8.78
C LEU A 167 5.52 -6.68 10.22
N GLU A 168 6.35 -6.38 11.22
CA GLU A 168 5.97 -6.46 12.64
C GLU A 168 4.78 -5.54 12.95
N PHE A 169 4.79 -4.30 12.44
CA PHE A 169 3.68 -3.37 12.64
C PHE A 169 2.39 -3.83 11.96
N LEU A 170 2.46 -4.34 10.73
CA LEU A 170 1.30 -4.89 10.03
C LEU A 170 0.75 -6.12 10.76
N ASP A 171 1.61 -7.04 11.16
CA ASP A 171 1.22 -8.24 11.90
C ASP A 171 0.58 -7.90 13.24
N LYS A 172 1.22 -7.02 14.03
CA LYS A 172 0.67 -6.58 15.32
C LYS A 172 -0.68 -5.90 15.15
N ARG A 173 -0.81 -4.96 14.20
CA ARG A 173 -2.03 -4.18 13.99
C ARG A 173 -3.20 -5.03 13.51
N PHE A 174 -2.93 -6.01 12.64
CA PHE A 174 -3.94 -6.87 12.04
C PHE A 174 -3.90 -8.30 12.59
N SER A 175 -3.32 -8.50 13.78
CA SER A 175 -3.27 -9.79 14.45
C SER A 175 -4.67 -10.38 14.62
N GLU A 176 -5.67 -9.55 14.92
CA GLU A 176 -7.09 -9.94 14.98
C GLU A 176 -7.61 -10.52 13.65
N PHE A 177 -7.15 -10.05 12.49
CA PHE A 177 -7.58 -10.59 11.19
C PHE A 177 -7.11 -12.03 10.97
N SER A 178 -5.95 -12.37 11.52
CA SER A 178 -5.37 -13.72 11.39
C SER A 178 -5.84 -14.68 12.48
N THR A 179 -6.27 -14.15 13.64
CA THR A 179 -6.58 -14.95 14.84
C THR A 179 -8.08 -15.09 15.11
N THR A 180 -8.90 -14.13 14.67
CA THR A 180 -10.34 -14.17 14.95
C THR A 180 -11.05 -15.03 13.90
N SER A 181 -11.75 -16.07 14.36
CA SER A 181 -12.53 -16.97 13.51
C SER A 181 -13.50 -16.22 12.59
N ILE A 182 -14.05 -15.08 13.03
CA ILE A 182 -15.01 -14.29 12.24
C ILE A 182 -14.42 -13.77 10.92
N VAL A 183 -13.20 -13.24 10.93
CA VAL A 183 -12.58 -12.67 9.72
C VAL A 183 -12.30 -13.78 8.71
N GLN A 184 -11.82 -14.93 9.19
CA GLN A 184 -11.64 -16.11 8.35
C GLN A 184 -12.97 -16.64 7.82
N ALA A 185 -14.00 -16.68 8.67
CA ALA A 185 -15.33 -17.14 8.28
C ALA A 185 -15.93 -16.27 7.17
N THR A 186 -15.69 -14.95 7.18
CA THR A 186 -16.20 -14.06 6.12
C THR A 186 -15.65 -14.37 4.72
N ARG A 187 -14.63 -15.22 4.59
CA ARG A 187 -14.11 -15.69 3.31
C ARG A 187 -15.13 -16.50 2.52
N ILE A 188 -16.17 -17.05 3.14
CA ILE A 188 -17.27 -17.72 2.41
C ILE A 188 -17.95 -16.81 1.37
N ALA A 189 -17.83 -15.49 1.53
CA ALA A 189 -18.34 -14.50 0.59
C ALA A 189 -17.49 -14.39 -0.70
N ASP A 190 -16.26 -14.90 -0.72
CA ASP A 190 -15.39 -14.86 -1.89
C ASP A 190 -15.64 -16.06 -2.82
N LEU A 191 -16.42 -15.83 -3.87
CA LEU A 191 -16.78 -16.84 -4.86
C LEU A 191 -15.57 -17.40 -5.65
N GLN A 192 -14.42 -16.71 -5.65
CA GLN A 192 -13.22 -17.19 -6.36
C GLN A 192 -12.53 -18.35 -5.65
N ILE A 193 -12.75 -18.49 -4.33
CA ILE A 193 -12.14 -19.54 -3.51
C ILE A 193 -13.08 -20.73 -3.27
N TRP A 194 -14.29 -20.69 -3.82
CA TRP A 194 -15.27 -21.75 -3.66
C TRP A 194 -14.75 -23.07 -4.28
N PRO A 195 -14.94 -24.22 -3.59
CA PRO A 195 -14.51 -25.50 -4.11
C PRO A 195 -15.13 -25.83 -5.47
N LYS A 196 -14.32 -26.40 -6.37
CA LYS A 196 -14.78 -26.82 -7.70
C LYS A 196 -15.37 -28.22 -7.72
N SER A 197 -15.00 -29.06 -6.74
CA SER A 197 -15.58 -30.39 -6.58
C SER A 197 -16.86 -30.32 -5.78
N TRP A 198 -17.88 -31.03 -6.23
CA TRP A 198 -19.18 -31.06 -5.58
C TRP A 198 -19.10 -31.58 -4.14
N GLU A 199 -18.22 -32.56 -3.90
CA GLU A 199 -18.05 -33.19 -2.60
C GLU A 199 -17.55 -32.20 -1.53
N ALA A 200 -16.61 -31.32 -1.91
CA ALA A 200 -16.12 -30.27 -1.01
C ALA A 200 -17.07 -29.07 -0.97
N PHE A 201 -17.75 -28.78 -2.08
CA PHE A 201 -18.67 -27.66 -2.19
C PHE A 201 -19.94 -27.82 -1.34
N LYS A 202 -20.46 -29.05 -1.22
CA LYS A 202 -21.69 -29.34 -0.47
C LYS A 202 -21.62 -28.87 0.99
N VAL A 203 -20.48 -29.06 1.64
CA VAL A 203 -20.24 -28.74 3.06
C VAL A 203 -19.47 -27.42 3.25
N TYR A 204 -19.16 -26.73 2.15
CA TYR A 204 -18.33 -25.53 2.20
C TYR A 204 -19.05 -24.39 2.90
N GLY A 205 -18.36 -23.77 3.86
CA GLY A 205 -18.82 -22.56 4.53
C GLY A 205 -19.92 -22.75 5.56
N ASP A 206 -20.32 -23.99 5.89
CA ASP A 206 -21.40 -24.24 6.85
C ASP A 206 -20.99 -23.82 8.28
N GLU A 207 -19.78 -24.21 8.72
CA GLU A 207 -19.21 -23.79 10.02
C GLU A 207 -18.88 -22.29 10.06
N ASP A 208 -18.42 -21.75 8.94
CA ASP A 208 -18.10 -20.33 8.80
C ASP A 208 -19.38 -19.48 8.85
N LEU A 209 -20.45 -19.92 8.20
CA LEU A 209 -21.76 -19.27 8.27
C LEU A 209 -22.27 -19.23 9.71
N GLN A 210 -22.18 -20.35 10.44
CA GLN A 210 -22.58 -20.39 11.84
C GLN A 210 -21.74 -19.42 12.68
N THR A 211 -20.43 -19.40 12.48
CA THR A 211 -19.52 -18.45 13.15
C THR A 211 -19.93 -17.00 12.91
N ILE A 212 -20.35 -16.66 11.68
CA ILE A 212 -20.85 -15.32 11.32
C ILE A 212 -22.18 -15.03 12.02
N VAL A 213 -23.14 -15.95 11.93
CA VAL A 213 -24.48 -15.79 12.51
C VAL A 213 -24.39 -15.63 14.03
N ASP A 214 -23.62 -16.47 14.72
CA ASP A 214 -23.42 -16.42 16.17
C ASP A 214 -22.76 -15.12 16.61
N HIS A 215 -21.70 -14.71 15.91
CA HIS A 215 -20.97 -13.48 16.26
C HIS A 215 -21.85 -12.24 16.12
N PHE A 216 -22.80 -12.26 15.19
CA PHE A 216 -23.61 -11.12 14.79
C PHE A 216 -25.09 -11.23 15.15
N GLU A 217 -25.48 -12.24 15.92
CA GLU A 217 -26.86 -12.59 16.26
C GLU A 217 -27.67 -11.38 16.72
N LEU A 218 -27.10 -10.58 17.62
CA LEU A 218 -27.74 -9.38 18.15
C LEU A 218 -28.08 -8.40 17.02
N ILE A 219 -27.16 -8.14 16.10
CA ILE A 219 -27.34 -7.16 15.02
C ILE A 219 -28.32 -7.69 13.97
N LEU A 220 -28.23 -8.98 13.64
CA LEU A 220 -29.13 -9.67 12.71
C LEU A 220 -30.58 -9.65 13.22
N SER A 221 -30.77 -9.96 14.50
CA SER A 221 -32.08 -9.93 15.16
C SER A 221 -32.71 -8.54 15.14
N HIS A 222 -31.93 -7.49 15.45
CA HIS A 222 -32.42 -6.10 15.38
C HIS A 222 -32.75 -5.64 13.95
N ALA A 223 -32.13 -6.26 12.94
CA ALA A 223 -32.42 -6.00 11.53
C ALA A 223 -33.65 -6.78 11.02
N GLY A 224 -34.25 -7.65 11.85
CA GLY A 224 -35.38 -8.49 11.47
C GLY A 224 -34.99 -9.70 10.61
N VAL A 225 -33.72 -10.10 10.62
CA VAL A 225 -33.25 -11.31 9.93
C VAL A 225 -33.63 -12.54 10.77
N ILE A 226 -34.22 -13.54 10.12
CA ILE A 226 -34.54 -14.84 10.72
C ILE A 226 -33.28 -15.70 10.63
N THR A 227 -32.53 -15.79 11.72
CA THR A 227 -31.25 -16.50 11.76
C THR A 227 -31.41 -18.01 11.62
N GLU A 228 -32.57 -18.55 11.99
CA GLU A 228 -32.92 -19.96 11.84
C GLU A 228 -33.01 -20.41 10.39
N ASP A 229 -33.27 -19.49 9.47
CA ASP A 229 -33.36 -19.78 8.03
C ASP A 229 -31.99 -19.71 7.33
N ALA A 230 -30.94 -19.22 8.00
CA ALA A 230 -29.64 -18.96 7.38
C ALA A 230 -29.01 -20.21 6.74
N GLU A 231 -29.07 -21.37 7.40
CA GLU A 231 -28.53 -22.63 6.86
C GLU A 231 -29.29 -23.09 5.61
N LEU A 232 -30.61 -22.92 5.59
CA LEU A 232 -31.45 -23.21 4.44
C LEU A 232 -31.11 -22.27 3.27
N GLU A 233 -31.08 -20.96 3.53
CA GLU A 233 -30.74 -19.94 2.52
C GLU A 233 -29.35 -20.17 1.93
N TRP A 234 -28.37 -20.53 2.75
CA TRP A 234 -27.02 -20.88 2.31
C TRP A 234 -27.00 -22.12 1.42
N THR A 235 -27.76 -23.16 1.79
CA THR A 235 -27.87 -24.37 0.97
C THR A 235 -28.53 -24.09 -0.39
N LEU A 236 -29.58 -23.26 -0.41
CA LEU A 236 -30.23 -22.83 -1.63
C LEU A 236 -29.29 -22.00 -2.52
N LEU A 237 -28.53 -21.06 -1.93
CA LEU A 237 -27.53 -20.28 -2.65
C LEU A 237 -26.46 -21.19 -3.29
N LYS A 238 -25.92 -22.15 -2.54
CA LYS A 238 -24.94 -23.11 -3.08
C LYS A 238 -25.50 -23.85 -4.29
N LYS A 239 -26.77 -24.31 -4.22
CA LYS A 239 -27.45 -24.98 -5.33
C LYS A 239 -27.62 -24.06 -6.54
N ASP A 240 -28.08 -22.83 -6.34
CA ASP A 240 -28.25 -21.84 -7.41
C ASP A 240 -26.90 -21.56 -8.11
N VAL A 241 -25.81 -21.39 -7.34
CA VAL A 241 -24.47 -21.16 -7.89
C VAL A 241 -23.99 -22.37 -8.70
N GLN A 242 -24.23 -23.59 -8.23
CA GLN A 242 -23.90 -24.81 -8.97
C GLN A 242 -24.67 -24.89 -10.29
N ASP A 243 -25.98 -24.69 -10.26
CA ASP A 243 -26.85 -24.74 -11.43
C ASP A 243 -26.42 -23.67 -12.46
N LEU A 244 -26.03 -22.49 -11.99
CA LEU A 244 -25.51 -21.42 -12.83
C LEU A 244 -24.11 -21.72 -13.42
N GLN A 245 -23.21 -22.37 -12.69
CA GLN A 245 -21.93 -22.84 -13.23
C GLN A 245 -22.11 -23.87 -14.34
N ILE A 246 -23.16 -24.68 -14.27
CA ILE A 246 -23.54 -25.66 -15.29
C ILE A 246 -24.17 -24.96 -16.51
N LEU A 247 -25.00 -23.94 -16.30
CA LEU A 247 -25.73 -23.23 -17.36
C LEU A 247 -24.90 -22.20 -18.13
N PHE A 248 -23.87 -21.59 -17.50
CA PHE A 248 -23.06 -20.54 -18.12
C PHE A 248 -21.54 -20.75 -17.95
N PRO A 249 -20.90 -21.56 -18.81
CA PRO A 249 -19.47 -21.86 -18.71
C PRO A 249 -18.54 -20.70 -19.13
N THR A 250 -19.06 -19.61 -19.72
CA THR A 250 -18.27 -18.55 -20.38
C THR A 250 -18.01 -17.32 -19.51
N LYS A 251 -16.85 -16.69 -19.72
CA LYS A 251 -16.29 -15.55 -18.95
C LYS A 251 -17.22 -14.33 -18.80
N VAL A 252 -18.05 -14.04 -19.80
CA VAL A 252 -18.97 -12.89 -19.84
C VAL A 252 -20.17 -13.05 -18.90
N ALA A 253 -20.59 -14.28 -18.61
CA ALA A 253 -21.67 -14.54 -17.66
C ALA A 253 -21.21 -14.41 -16.19
N LYS A 254 -19.90 -14.55 -15.93
CA LYS A 254 -19.30 -14.40 -14.59
C LYS A 254 -19.28 -12.95 -14.10
N GLU A 255 -19.22 -11.97 -15.01
CA GLU A 255 -19.26 -10.54 -14.66
C GLU A 255 -20.69 -10.12 -14.24
N ASN A 256 -21.71 -10.56 -14.98
CA ASN A 256 -23.12 -10.36 -14.60
C ASN A 256 -23.51 -11.15 -13.33
N PHE A 257 -22.85 -12.28 -13.07
CA PHE A 257 -23.01 -13.09 -11.87
C PHE A 257 -22.50 -12.38 -10.62
N ALA A 258 -21.33 -11.71 -10.69
CA ALA A 258 -20.82 -10.89 -9.60
C ALA A 258 -21.78 -9.74 -9.24
N ASP A 259 -22.40 -9.10 -10.24
CA ASP A 259 -23.37 -8.02 -9.99
C ASP A 259 -24.69 -8.53 -9.36
N LEU A 260 -25.17 -9.71 -9.77
CA LEU A 260 -26.40 -10.32 -9.23
C LEU A 260 -26.21 -10.92 -7.83
N THR A 261 -25.07 -11.58 -7.58
CA THR A 261 -24.72 -12.04 -6.24
C THR A 261 -24.33 -10.87 -5.35
N GLN A 262 -23.70 -9.81 -5.84
CA GLN A 262 -23.44 -8.58 -5.07
C GLN A 262 -24.73 -7.78 -4.80
N SER A 263 -25.80 -7.97 -5.58
CA SER A 263 -27.13 -7.43 -5.29
C SER A 263 -27.87 -8.24 -4.21
N ARG A 264 -27.78 -9.59 -4.21
CA ARG A 264 -28.40 -10.44 -3.17
C ARG A 264 -27.56 -10.56 -1.88
N MET A 265 -26.25 -10.70 -2.01
CA MET A 265 -25.30 -10.38 -0.94
C MET A 265 -25.37 -8.90 -0.60
N GLY A 266 -25.91 -8.01 -1.44
CA GLY A 266 -26.14 -6.59 -1.11
C GLY A 266 -27.10 -6.42 0.06
N ASP A 267 -28.10 -7.29 0.18
CA ASP A 267 -29.04 -7.33 1.30
C ASP A 267 -28.39 -7.93 2.57
N PHE A 268 -27.53 -8.95 2.41
CA PHE A 268 -26.68 -9.50 3.48
C PHE A 268 -25.55 -8.52 3.90
N VAL A 269 -25.02 -7.80 2.93
CA VAL A 269 -24.02 -6.73 3.04
C VAL A 269 -24.69 -5.50 3.64
N GLY A 270 -26.00 -5.30 3.55
CA GLY A 270 -26.71 -4.25 4.30
C GLY A 270 -26.57 -4.43 5.82
N VAL A 271 -26.52 -5.68 6.27
CA VAL A 271 -26.24 -6.04 7.67
C VAL A 271 -24.73 -5.95 7.97
N TYR A 272 -23.89 -6.41 7.05
CA TYR A 272 -22.43 -6.26 7.11
C TYR A 272 -21.95 -4.80 7.08
N TYR A 273 -22.67 -3.92 6.41
CA TYR A 273 -22.44 -2.48 6.26
C TYR A 273 -22.79 -1.79 7.57
N LYS A 274 -23.84 -2.23 8.27
CA LYS A 274 -24.15 -1.81 9.65
C LYS A 274 -23.12 -2.33 10.67
N MET A 275 -22.52 -3.50 10.44
CA MET A 275 -21.43 -4.06 11.27
C MET A 275 -20.11 -3.31 11.09
N TYR A 276 -19.73 -3.05 9.84
CA TYR A 276 -18.51 -2.33 9.48
C TYR A 276 -18.53 -0.87 9.95
N LEU A 277 -19.67 -0.18 9.86
CA LEU A 277 -19.82 1.20 10.36
C LEU A 277 -19.62 1.30 11.87
N ASN A 278 -20.03 0.29 12.65
CA ASN A 278 -19.80 0.26 14.10
C ASN A 278 -18.35 -0.12 14.48
N TYR A 279 -17.65 -0.93 13.66
CA TYR A 279 -16.24 -1.29 13.90
C TYR A 279 -15.27 -0.16 13.52
N GLN A 280 -15.57 0.64 12.48
CA GLN A 280 -14.70 1.74 12.03
C GLN A 280 -14.74 2.99 12.93
N ASP A 281 -15.82 3.25 13.66
CA ASP A 281 -15.91 4.40 14.58
C ASP A 281 -14.89 4.33 15.74
N GLY A 282 -14.20 3.20 15.91
CA GLY A 282 -13.13 3.01 16.90
C GLY A 282 -11.68 2.90 16.37
N LYS A 283 -11.44 2.86 15.05
CA LYS A 283 -10.07 2.64 14.50
C LYS A 283 -9.81 3.50 13.25
N GLU A 284 -9.59 4.80 13.45
CA GLU A 284 -9.00 5.67 12.42
C GLU A 284 -7.57 5.18 12.04
N PHE A 285 -7.25 5.32 10.75
CA PHE A 285 -6.11 4.70 10.11
C PHE A 285 -4.81 5.51 10.29
N TYR A 286 -4.29 5.60 11.52
CA TYR A 286 -2.98 6.17 11.79
C TYR A 286 -1.92 5.06 11.90
N LEU A 287 -0.82 5.13 11.16
CA LEU A 287 0.39 4.41 11.57
C LEU A 287 0.80 4.94 12.95
N SER A 288 1.23 4.06 13.86
CA SER A 288 1.64 4.46 15.20
C SER A 288 2.76 5.50 15.12
N GLU A 289 2.76 6.47 16.04
CA GLU A 289 3.82 7.49 16.16
C GLU A 289 5.23 6.86 16.14
N ASP A 290 5.39 5.65 16.66
CA ASP A 290 6.64 4.87 16.62
C ASP A 290 7.21 4.61 15.21
N VAL A 291 6.37 4.43 14.18
CA VAL A 291 6.85 4.21 12.81
C VAL A 291 7.32 5.52 12.21
N GLN A 292 6.56 6.58 12.46
CA GLN A 292 6.87 7.92 11.99
C GLN A 292 8.17 8.42 12.63
N SER A 293 8.28 8.31 13.96
CA SER A 293 9.49 8.62 14.72
C SER A 293 10.69 7.84 14.20
N LYS A 294 10.58 6.53 13.96
CA LYS A 294 11.73 5.73 13.48
C LYS A 294 12.14 6.06 12.05
N ILE A 295 11.25 6.57 11.21
CA ILE A 295 11.60 7.05 9.87
C ILE A 295 12.26 8.42 9.96
N ASP A 296 11.76 9.30 10.83
CA ASP A 296 12.34 10.61 11.09
C ASP A 296 13.74 10.48 11.72
N ASP A 297 13.92 9.57 12.69
CA ASP A 297 15.22 9.20 13.29
C ASP A 297 16.21 8.67 12.23
N MET A 298 15.73 7.93 11.22
CA MET A 298 16.59 7.42 10.14
C MET A 298 16.98 8.52 9.14
N VAL A 299 16.11 9.52 8.94
CA VAL A 299 16.42 10.71 8.14
C VAL A 299 17.41 11.61 8.87
N GLU A 300 17.29 11.73 10.20
CA GLU A 300 18.15 12.53 11.07
C GLU A 300 19.53 11.87 11.28
N TYR A 301 19.57 10.55 11.49
CA TYR A 301 20.82 9.78 11.58
C TYR A 301 21.70 9.88 10.33
N HIS A 302 21.10 9.97 9.14
CA HIS A 302 21.83 10.22 7.91
C HIS A 302 22.29 11.67 7.73
N ALA A 303 21.69 12.64 8.43
CA ALA A 303 22.15 14.02 8.47
C ALA A 303 23.37 14.16 9.40
N ASP A 304 23.34 13.52 10.58
CA ASP A 304 24.41 13.59 11.58
C ASP A 304 25.71 12.90 11.11
N LEU A 305 25.60 11.82 10.33
CA LEU A 305 26.77 11.15 9.74
C LEU A 305 27.49 11.99 8.66
N GLN A 306 26.95 13.13 8.25
CA GLN A 306 27.58 14.06 7.31
C GLN A 306 28.31 15.23 7.98
N ASP A 307 28.10 15.46 9.28
CA ASP A 307 28.74 16.56 10.03
C ASP A 307 30.05 16.15 10.73
N ASP A 308 30.36 14.84 10.78
CA ASP A 308 31.59 14.29 11.41
C ASP A 308 32.75 14.01 10.42
N LYS A 309 32.76 14.65 9.24
CA LYS A 309 33.88 14.62 8.26
C LYS A 309 34.07 15.93 7.50
#